data_AF-A0A8S7K550-F1
#
_entry.id   AF-A0A8S7K550-F1
#
_cell.length_a   1.000
_cell.length_b   1.000
_cell.length_c   1.000
_cell.angle_alpha   90.00
_cell.angle_beta   90.00
_cell.angle_gamma   90.00
#
_symmetry.space_group_name_H-M   'P 1'
#
loop_
_entity.id
_entity.type
_entity.pdbx_description
1 polymer ?
#
loop_
_entity_poly.entity_id
_entity_poly.type
_entity_poly.pdbx_seq_one_letter_code
_entity_poly.pdbx_strand_id
1 'polypeptide(L)'
;QLERERQTLARVTQARQQYFRAQEMAGKLKAGGFTAVGTAAAGGYAAGRFLQPAVSFGKEMSRVQALTRIDKNSPQFKALREQALKLGSETQFTAGDAASGQAFLAMAGFTPQAIQAALPGVLNLATASGMDLGQTADISSNILTQFGLSADQMNRVGDTLAATFTRTNTDLRGLGETMKYTGPVAASLGLSLEQTAAMTGLLGSMGIRGSDAGTALRSSLSRLVNPPKAAAKALKQLGVETQDAYGNMRPMEDILYELYQATRKYGNAAKVSFFSDIAGQEAYVSLMSLVEQA
;
A
#
# COMPACT_ATOMS: atom_id res chain seq x y z
N GLN A 1 39.97 -22.37 50.87
CA GLN A 1 39.92 -22.91 49.49
C GLN A 1 38.76 -23.90 49.31
N LEU A 2 38.51 -24.82 50.25
CA LEU A 2 37.40 -25.80 50.22
C LEU A 2 35.98 -25.23 50.06
N GLU A 3 35.67 -24.04 50.59
CA GLU A 3 34.33 -23.44 50.44
C GLU A 3 34.06 -22.89 49.03
N ARG A 4 35.10 -22.41 48.32
CA ARG A 4 34.97 -21.94 46.94
C ARG A 4 34.74 -23.10 45.98
N GLU A 5 35.38 -24.25 46.23
CA GLU A 5 35.14 -25.50 45.48
C GLU A 5 33.74 -26.06 45.70
N ARG A 6 33.22 -26.04 46.93
CA ARG A 6 31.83 -26.44 47.20
C ARG A 6 30.80 -25.55 46.50
N GLN A 7 31.04 -24.25 46.43
CA GLN A 7 30.16 -23.32 45.71
C GLN A 7 30.23 -23.49 44.19
N THR A 8 31.40 -23.77 43.63
CA THR A 8 31.54 -24.08 42.20
C THR A 8 30.92 -25.42 41.85
N LEU A 9 31.11 -26.45 42.67
CA LEU A 9 30.46 -27.75 42.51
C LEU A 9 28.95 -27.66 42.65
N ALA A 10 28.41 -26.85 43.58
CA ALA A 10 26.96 -26.66 43.70
C ALA A 10 26.36 -25.98 42.46
N ARG A 11 27.03 -24.96 41.91
CA ARG A 11 26.60 -24.27 40.68
C ARG A 11 26.69 -25.17 39.45
N VAL A 12 27.76 -25.95 39.33
CA VAL A 12 27.94 -26.90 38.22
C VAL A 12 26.92 -28.04 38.31
N THR A 13 26.62 -28.54 39.52
CA THR A 13 25.61 -29.60 39.71
C THR A 13 24.19 -29.09 39.41
N GLN A 14 23.86 -27.86 39.80
CA GLN A 14 22.58 -27.22 39.44
C GLN A 14 22.47 -26.95 37.94
N ALA A 15 23.52 -26.42 37.31
CA ALA A 15 23.55 -26.19 35.87
C ALA A 15 23.40 -27.51 35.09
N ARG A 16 24.04 -28.58 35.57
CA ARG A 16 23.94 -29.92 34.97
C ARG A 16 22.54 -30.53 35.13
N GLN A 17 21.89 -30.36 36.28
CA GLN A 17 20.48 -30.76 36.47
C GLN A 17 19.51 -30.00 35.57
N GLN A 18 19.72 -28.70 35.37
CA GLN A 18 18.92 -27.90 34.44
C GLN A 18 19.15 -28.35 32.99
N TYR A 19 20.39 -28.65 32.61
CA TYR A 19 20.73 -29.16 31.29
C TYR A 19 20.11 -30.53 31.01
N PHE A 20 20.15 -31.45 31.98
CA PHE A 20 19.53 -32.76 31.86
C PHE A 20 18.01 -32.66 31.75
N ARG A 21 17.33 -31.80 32.51
CA ARG A 21 15.88 -31.57 32.35
C ARG A 21 15.54 -30.95 30.99
N ALA A 22 16.35 -30.01 30.51
CA ALA A 22 16.17 -29.41 29.20
C ALA A 22 16.36 -30.43 28.07
N GLN A 23 17.36 -31.32 28.17
CA GLN A 23 17.56 -32.41 27.23
C GLN A 23 16.46 -33.48 27.31
N GLU A 24 15.95 -33.79 28.50
CA GLU A 24 14.86 -34.75 28.67
C GLU A 24 13.54 -34.22 28.09
N MET A 25 13.29 -32.91 28.25
CA MET A 25 12.14 -32.23 27.66
C MET A 25 12.28 -32.10 26.13
N ALA A 26 13.47 -31.78 25.62
CA ALA A 26 13.76 -31.75 24.19
C ALA A 26 13.72 -33.15 23.55
N GLY A 27 14.14 -34.18 24.29
CA GLY A 27 14.05 -35.59 23.88
C GLY A 27 12.61 -36.09 23.79
N LYS A 28 11.75 -35.73 24.76
CA LYS A 28 10.32 -36.04 24.74
C LYS A 28 9.56 -35.31 23.63
N LEU A 29 9.99 -34.09 23.26
CA LEU A 29 9.47 -33.33 22.11
C LEU A 29 9.92 -33.90 20.75
N LYS A 30 11.15 -34.43 20.65
CA LYS A 30 11.66 -35.03 19.41
C LYS A 30 11.16 -36.46 19.15
N ALA A 31 10.86 -37.22 20.20
CA ALA A 31 10.44 -38.63 20.07
C ALA A 31 8.91 -38.81 19.95
N GLY A 32 8.10 -37.82 20.36
CA GLY A 32 6.64 -37.88 20.29
C GLY A 32 6.06 -36.60 19.73
N GLY A 33 5.80 -36.55 18.41
CA GLY A 33 5.14 -35.42 17.78
C GLY A 33 3.77 -35.15 18.41
N PHE A 34 3.49 -33.88 18.74
CA PHE A 34 2.19 -33.25 19.05
C PHE A 34 1.11 -33.96 19.90
N THR A 35 1.31 -35.18 20.43
CA THR A 35 0.23 -35.97 21.06
C THR A 35 0.20 -35.93 22.59
N ALA A 36 1.11 -35.23 23.26
CA ALA A 36 1.11 -35.12 24.72
C ALA A 36 0.28 -33.93 25.25
N VAL A 37 -1.00 -33.84 24.86
CA VAL A 37 -2.00 -33.02 25.56
C VAL A 37 -2.66 -33.91 26.61
N GLY A 38 -2.11 -33.98 27.82
CA GLY A 38 -2.70 -34.90 28.81
C GLY A 38 -2.36 -34.70 30.28
N THR A 39 -1.19 -34.21 30.67
CA THR A 39 -0.82 -34.22 32.09
C THR A 39 -0.04 -32.98 32.51
N ALA A 40 -0.71 -32.05 33.19
CA ALA A 40 -0.32 -31.43 34.47
C ALA A 40 -0.90 -30.01 34.63
N ALA A 41 -1.86 -29.89 35.54
CA ALA A 41 -2.58 -28.70 35.97
C ALA A 41 -1.73 -27.64 36.72
N ALA A 42 -0.42 -27.56 36.46
CA ALA A 42 0.49 -26.56 37.06
C ALA A 42 1.08 -25.56 36.03
N GLY A 43 0.80 -25.75 34.73
CA GLY A 43 1.41 -25.00 33.62
C GLY A 43 0.46 -24.08 32.83
N GLY A 44 -0.63 -23.61 33.43
CA GLY A 44 -1.69 -22.86 32.73
C GLY A 44 -1.21 -21.63 31.94
N TYR A 45 -0.15 -20.95 32.42
CA TYR A 45 0.44 -19.79 31.74
C TYR A 45 1.25 -20.16 30.49
N ALA A 46 1.95 -21.31 30.49
CA ALA A 46 2.79 -21.73 29.37
C ALA A 46 1.95 -22.35 28.24
N ALA A 47 0.93 -23.15 28.57
CA ALA A 47 -0.01 -23.69 27.59
C ALA A 47 -0.83 -22.57 26.91
N GLY A 48 -1.25 -21.56 27.68
CA GLY A 48 -1.95 -20.39 27.14
C GLY A 48 -1.10 -19.61 26.14
N ARG A 49 0.17 -19.34 26.45
CA ARG A 49 1.13 -18.66 25.54
C ARG A 49 1.41 -19.46 24.27
N PHE A 50 1.43 -20.79 24.34
CA PHE A 50 1.65 -21.65 23.16
C PHE A 50 0.43 -21.66 22.21
N LEU A 51 -0.78 -21.51 22.75
CA LEU A 51 -2.02 -21.45 21.96
C LEU A 51 -2.37 -20.02 21.48
N GLN A 52 -1.75 -18.98 22.06
CA GLN A 52 -2.04 -17.58 21.72
C GLN A 52 -2.03 -17.28 20.21
N PRO A 53 -1.04 -17.73 19.41
CA PRO A 53 -1.04 -17.51 17.96
C PRO A 53 -2.24 -18.15 17.24
N ALA A 54 -2.66 -19.34 17.67
CA ALA A 54 -3.81 -20.03 17.09
C ALA A 54 -5.13 -19.33 17.47
N VAL A 55 -5.22 -18.82 18.71
CA VAL A 55 -6.39 -18.05 19.18
C VAL A 55 -6.47 -16.69 18.48
N SER A 56 -5.36 -15.96 18.34
CA SER A 56 -5.34 -14.67 17.63
C SER A 56 -5.68 -14.86 16.15
N PHE A 57 -5.12 -15.87 15.49
CA PHE A 57 -5.48 -16.23 14.13
C PHE A 57 -6.97 -16.59 13.99
N GLY A 58 -7.52 -17.38 14.93
CA GLY A 58 -8.94 -17.71 14.96
C GLY A 58 -9.84 -16.47 15.11
N LYS A 59 -9.41 -15.48 15.90
CA LYS A 59 -10.11 -14.20 16.07
C LYS A 59 -10.12 -13.39 14.77
N GLU A 60 -8.97 -13.24 14.11
CA GLU A 60 -8.89 -12.53 12.82
C GLU A 60 -9.69 -13.25 11.73
N MET A 61 -9.63 -14.58 11.66
CA MET A 61 -10.47 -15.34 10.72
C MET A 61 -11.96 -15.19 11.00
N SER A 62 -12.37 -15.08 12.27
CA SER A 62 -13.77 -14.79 12.61
C SER A 62 -14.19 -13.39 12.14
N ARG A 63 -13.28 -12.41 12.20
CA ARG A 63 -13.48 -11.08 11.65
C ARG A 63 -13.59 -11.11 10.11
N VAL A 64 -12.71 -11.85 9.43
CA VAL A 64 -12.79 -12.09 7.97
C VAL A 64 -14.15 -12.70 7.62
N GLN A 65 -14.61 -13.72 8.36
CA GLN A 65 -15.90 -14.35 8.16
C GLN A 65 -17.05 -13.34 8.24
N ALA A 66 -17.07 -12.53 9.29
CA ALA A 66 -18.13 -11.56 9.54
C ALA A 66 -18.18 -10.48 8.44
N LEU A 67 -17.02 -10.02 7.97
CA LEU A 67 -16.91 -8.97 6.96
C LEU A 67 -17.26 -9.48 5.56
N THR A 68 -16.82 -10.68 5.21
CA THR A 68 -17.13 -11.32 3.92
C THR A 68 -18.54 -11.91 3.86
N ARG A 69 -19.22 -12.04 5.01
CA ARG A 69 -20.59 -12.58 5.15
C ARG A 69 -20.74 -14.00 4.58
N ILE A 70 -19.70 -14.81 4.64
CA ILE A 70 -19.70 -16.19 4.16
C ILE A 70 -19.81 -17.20 5.32
N ASP A 71 -20.36 -18.37 5.02
CA ASP A 71 -20.46 -19.45 6.01
C ASP A 71 -19.06 -19.99 6.39
N LYS A 72 -18.89 -20.37 7.66
CA LYS A 72 -17.63 -20.91 8.19
C LYS A 72 -17.19 -22.20 7.50
N ASN A 73 -18.14 -22.98 6.98
CA ASN A 73 -17.87 -24.23 6.29
C ASN A 73 -17.77 -24.06 4.77
N SER A 74 -17.99 -22.84 4.26
CA SER A 74 -17.92 -22.56 2.83
C SER A 74 -16.51 -22.85 2.27
N PRO A 75 -16.41 -23.37 1.03
CA PRO A 75 -15.11 -23.54 0.37
C PRO A 75 -14.30 -22.24 0.29
N GLN A 76 -14.99 -21.11 0.11
CA GLN A 76 -14.36 -19.78 0.02
C GLN A 76 -13.72 -19.36 1.35
N PHE A 77 -14.37 -19.62 2.49
CA PHE A 77 -13.79 -19.31 3.80
C PHE A 77 -12.58 -20.20 4.10
N LYS A 78 -12.65 -21.48 3.75
CA LYS A 78 -11.52 -22.41 3.87
C LYS A 78 -10.34 -21.95 3.03
N ALA A 79 -10.59 -21.53 1.78
CA ALA A 79 -9.56 -21.01 0.90
C ALA A 79 -8.88 -19.75 1.47
N LEU A 80 -9.65 -18.80 2.04
CA LEU A 80 -9.09 -17.64 2.73
C LEU A 80 -8.24 -18.05 3.93
N ARG A 81 -8.72 -19.00 4.76
CA ARG A 81 -7.97 -19.52 5.90
C ARG A 81 -6.65 -20.18 5.47
N GLU A 82 -6.69 -21.02 4.44
CA GLU A 82 -5.52 -21.70 3.87
C GLU A 82 -4.52 -20.69 3.29
N GLN A 83 -5.00 -19.67 2.58
CA GLN A 83 -4.16 -18.59 2.09
C GLN A 83 -3.45 -17.87 3.22
N ALA A 84 -4.17 -17.50 4.29
CA ALA A 84 -3.56 -16.79 5.41
C ALA A 84 -2.47 -17.63 6.10
N LEU A 85 -2.69 -18.94 6.25
CA LEU A 85 -1.66 -19.87 6.75
C LEU A 85 -0.47 -19.95 5.80
N LYS A 86 -0.72 -20.09 4.49
CA LYS A 86 0.33 -20.18 3.47
C LYS A 86 1.20 -18.92 3.44
N LEU A 87 0.59 -17.74 3.31
CA LEU A 87 1.31 -16.47 3.31
C LEU A 87 2.01 -16.23 4.65
N GLY A 88 1.40 -16.66 5.76
CA GLY A 88 2.01 -16.64 7.08
C GLY A 88 3.27 -17.51 7.23
N SER A 89 3.47 -18.48 6.33
CA SER A 89 4.62 -19.38 6.30
C SER A 89 5.65 -19.05 5.22
N GLU A 90 5.22 -18.39 4.14
CA GLU A 90 6.04 -18.08 2.97
C GLU A 90 6.55 -16.64 2.95
N THR A 91 5.95 -15.74 3.74
CA THR A 91 6.32 -14.33 3.82
C THR A 91 6.83 -13.97 5.21
N GLN A 92 7.29 -12.73 5.40
CA GLN A 92 7.67 -12.22 6.72
C GLN A 92 6.48 -11.95 7.66
N PHE A 93 5.25 -11.99 7.14
CA PHE A 93 4.04 -11.75 7.91
C PHE A 93 3.58 -13.03 8.61
N THR A 94 2.91 -12.89 9.75
CA THR A 94 2.28 -14.04 10.41
C THR A 94 0.94 -14.40 9.74
N ALA A 95 0.42 -15.60 10.01
CA ALA A 95 -0.93 -15.97 9.55
C ALA A 95 -2.01 -15.03 10.11
N GLY A 96 -1.81 -14.47 11.31
CA GLY A 96 -2.68 -13.46 11.90
C GLY A 96 -2.65 -12.14 11.12
N ASP A 97 -1.46 -11.70 10.69
CA ASP A 97 -1.30 -10.50 9.87
C ASP A 97 -1.97 -10.70 8.51
N ALA A 98 -1.76 -11.85 7.86
CA ALA A 98 -2.42 -12.16 6.60
C ALA A 98 -3.95 -12.15 6.75
N ALA A 99 -4.50 -12.77 7.81
CA ALA A 99 -5.94 -12.72 8.10
C ALA A 99 -6.44 -11.30 8.39
N SER A 100 -5.64 -10.47 9.07
CA SER A 100 -5.95 -9.05 9.28
C SER A 100 -6.01 -8.29 7.94
N GLY A 101 -5.06 -8.53 7.03
CA GLY A 101 -5.08 -8.01 5.66
C GLY A 101 -6.32 -8.42 4.87
N GLN A 102 -6.73 -9.69 4.98
CA GLN A 102 -7.99 -10.17 4.41
C GLN A 102 -9.19 -9.41 4.98
N ALA A 103 -9.21 -9.13 6.28
CA ALA A 103 -10.26 -8.36 6.91
C ALA A 103 -10.30 -6.92 6.40
N PHE A 104 -9.15 -6.26 6.21
CA PHE A 104 -9.10 -4.92 5.63
C PHE A 104 -9.62 -4.88 4.19
N LEU A 105 -9.20 -5.83 3.35
CA LEU A 105 -9.72 -5.94 1.99
C LEU A 105 -11.23 -6.26 1.97
N ALA A 106 -11.72 -7.09 2.90
CA ALA A 106 -13.15 -7.33 3.05
C ALA A 106 -13.92 -6.06 3.47
N MET A 107 -13.37 -5.23 4.35
CA MET A 107 -13.95 -3.92 4.70
C MET A 107 -13.98 -2.96 3.50
N ALA A 108 -12.97 -3.05 2.61
CA ALA A 108 -12.96 -2.33 1.34
C ALA A 108 -13.95 -2.89 0.30
N GLY A 109 -14.75 -3.90 0.66
CA GLY A 109 -15.80 -4.47 -0.18
C GLY A 109 -15.35 -5.59 -1.12
N PHE A 110 -14.12 -6.10 -0.97
CA PHE A 110 -13.60 -7.14 -1.85
C PHE A 110 -14.29 -8.48 -1.57
N THR A 111 -14.61 -9.21 -2.64
CA THR A 111 -15.11 -10.59 -2.55
C THR A 111 -14.00 -11.54 -2.05
N PRO A 112 -14.34 -12.74 -1.53
CA PRO A 112 -13.32 -13.72 -1.13
C PRO A 112 -12.27 -14.06 -2.21
N GLN A 113 -12.67 -14.04 -3.48
CA GLN A 113 -11.77 -14.27 -4.61
C GLN A 113 -10.88 -13.05 -4.85
N ALA A 114 -11.45 -11.84 -4.81
CA ALA A 114 -10.70 -10.60 -4.95
C ALA A 114 -9.71 -10.41 -3.79
N ILE A 115 -10.08 -10.76 -2.56
CA ILE A 115 -9.18 -10.77 -1.41
C ILE A 115 -7.99 -11.70 -1.67
N GLN A 116 -8.25 -12.92 -2.16
CA GLN A 116 -7.18 -13.87 -2.47
C GLN A 116 -6.21 -13.34 -3.53
N ALA A 117 -6.74 -12.71 -4.57
CA ALA A 117 -5.93 -12.13 -5.63
C ALA A 117 -5.12 -10.90 -5.16
N ALA A 118 -5.72 -10.03 -4.34
CA ALA A 118 -5.13 -8.76 -3.97
C ALA A 118 -4.14 -8.84 -2.80
N LEU A 119 -4.37 -9.74 -1.83
CA LEU A 119 -3.61 -9.78 -0.58
C LEU A 119 -2.08 -9.85 -0.77
N PRO A 120 -1.52 -10.67 -1.68
CA PRO A 120 -0.08 -10.68 -1.90
C PRO A 120 0.50 -9.31 -2.27
N GLY A 121 -0.19 -8.56 -3.13
CA GLY A 121 0.23 -7.21 -3.53
C GLY A 121 0.19 -6.22 -2.38
N VAL A 122 -0.82 -6.32 -1.51
CA VAL A 122 -0.91 -5.50 -0.29
C VAL A 122 0.24 -5.80 0.67
N LEU A 123 0.55 -7.09 0.90
CA LEU A 123 1.65 -7.50 1.78
C LEU A 123 3.01 -7.03 1.24
N ASN A 124 3.22 -7.15 -0.07
CA ASN A 124 4.44 -6.66 -0.73
C ASN A 124 4.57 -5.14 -0.62
N LEU A 125 3.48 -4.40 -0.82
CA LEU A 125 3.48 -2.95 -0.66
C LEU A 125 3.72 -2.52 0.80
N ALA A 126 3.12 -3.22 1.76
CA ALA A 126 3.32 -2.96 3.19
C ALA A 126 4.78 -3.19 3.58
N THR A 127 5.38 -4.25 3.04
CA THR A 127 6.82 -4.54 3.15
C THR A 127 7.67 -3.40 2.60
N ALA A 128 7.38 -2.95 1.38
CA ALA A 128 8.17 -1.92 0.69
C ALA A 128 8.04 -0.54 1.36
N SER A 129 6.86 -0.21 1.88
CA SER A 129 6.58 1.08 2.50
C SER A 129 6.89 1.13 4.01
N GLY A 130 7.01 -0.02 4.67
CA GLY A 130 7.08 -0.11 6.13
C GLY A 130 5.81 0.34 6.85
N MET A 131 4.69 0.45 6.12
CA MET A 131 3.43 0.98 6.62
C MET A 131 2.56 -0.13 7.22
N ASP A 132 1.67 0.22 8.15
CA ASP A 132 0.70 -0.71 8.72
C ASP A 132 -0.17 -1.35 7.61
N LEU A 133 -0.47 -2.64 7.79
CA LEU A 133 -1.18 -3.43 6.79
C LEU A 133 -2.58 -2.88 6.50
N GLY A 134 -3.26 -2.35 7.51
CA GLY A 134 -4.59 -1.75 7.35
C GLY A 134 -4.56 -0.48 6.53
N GLN A 135 -3.60 0.40 6.79
CA GLN A 135 -3.44 1.62 5.99
C GLN A 135 -2.99 1.31 4.56
N THR A 136 -2.10 0.32 4.40
CA THR A 136 -1.65 -0.15 3.09
C THR A 136 -2.82 -0.72 2.29
N ALA A 137 -3.64 -1.57 2.90
CA ALA A 137 -4.82 -2.14 2.29
C ALA A 137 -5.83 -1.07 1.89
N ASP A 138 -6.11 -0.08 2.75
CA ASP A 138 -7.00 1.04 2.44
C ASP A 138 -6.50 1.85 1.23
N ILE A 139 -5.24 2.30 1.24
CA ILE A 139 -4.67 3.10 0.16
C ILE A 139 -4.66 2.31 -1.16
N SER A 140 -4.12 1.10 -1.15
CA SER A 140 -3.98 0.30 -2.37
C SER A 140 -5.32 -0.18 -2.94
N SER A 141 -6.28 -0.56 -2.10
CA SER A 141 -7.63 -0.93 -2.56
C SER A 141 -8.43 0.25 -3.10
N ASN A 142 -8.32 1.43 -2.48
CA ASN A 142 -8.93 2.65 -2.99
C ASN A 142 -8.35 3.03 -4.35
N ILE A 143 -7.02 3.01 -4.51
CA ILE A 143 -6.36 3.30 -5.79
C ILE A 143 -6.73 2.27 -6.86
N LEU A 144 -6.69 0.97 -6.52
CA LEU A 144 -7.11 -0.10 -7.43
C LEU A 144 -8.52 0.14 -7.97
N THR A 145 -9.44 0.49 -7.08
CA THR A 145 -10.85 0.75 -7.42
C THR A 145 -11.02 2.04 -8.22
N GLN A 146 -10.30 3.11 -7.87
CA GLN A 146 -10.36 4.41 -8.56
C GLN A 146 -10.00 4.29 -10.05
N PHE A 147 -9.02 3.46 -10.38
CA PHE A 147 -8.58 3.22 -11.75
C PHE A 147 -9.33 2.06 -12.44
N GLY A 148 -10.37 1.51 -11.80
CA GLY A 148 -11.17 0.41 -12.37
C GLY A 148 -10.37 -0.87 -12.63
N LEU A 149 -9.29 -1.08 -11.88
CA LEU A 149 -8.40 -2.23 -12.03
C LEU A 149 -9.01 -3.45 -11.33
N SER A 150 -8.70 -4.64 -11.84
CA SER A 150 -9.13 -5.89 -11.20
C SER A 150 -8.22 -6.28 -10.04
N ALA A 151 -8.73 -7.08 -9.09
CA ALA A 151 -8.01 -7.39 -7.85
C ALA A 151 -6.67 -8.14 -8.07
N ASP A 152 -6.54 -8.89 -9.16
CA ASP A 152 -5.28 -9.53 -9.59
C ASP A 152 -4.21 -8.52 -10.04
N GLN A 153 -4.60 -7.28 -10.32
CA GLN A 153 -3.67 -6.18 -10.62
C GLN A 153 -3.17 -5.47 -9.35
N MET A 154 -3.47 -5.96 -8.15
CA MET A 154 -2.96 -5.34 -6.91
C MET A 154 -1.43 -5.33 -6.85
N ASN A 155 -0.75 -6.31 -7.45
CA ASN A 155 0.71 -6.26 -7.60
C ASN A 155 1.15 -5.08 -8.45
N ARG A 156 0.48 -4.82 -9.59
CA ARG A 156 0.75 -3.63 -10.43
C ARG A 156 0.57 -2.34 -9.64
N VAL A 157 -0.51 -2.25 -8.84
CA VAL A 157 -0.74 -1.09 -7.96
C VAL A 157 0.40 -0.93 -6.96
N GLY A 158 0.76 -2.01 -6.26
CA GLY A 158 1.87 -2.01 -5.32
C GLY A 158 3.20 -1.62 -5.95
N ASP A 159 3.54 -2.22 -7.08
CA ASP A 159 4.79 -1.98 -7.81
C ASP A 159 4.88 -0.55 -8.32
N THR A 160 3.79 0.00 -8.88
CA THR A 160 3.77 1.40 -9.33
C THR A 160 3.98 2.34 -8.14
N LEU A 161 3.24 2.18 -7.05
CA LEU A 161 3.36 3.06 -5.89
C LEU A 161 4.73 2.94 -5.22
N ALA A 162 5.24 1.71 -5.07
CA ALA A 162 6.57 1.44 -4.56
C ALA A 162 7.66 2.08 -5.44
N ALA A 163 7.57 1.91 -6.76
CA ALA A 163 8.49 2.55 -7.69
C ALA A 163 8.44 4.09 -7.58
N THR A 164 7.26 4.66 -7.37
CA THR A 164 7.09 6.11 -7.21
C THR A 164 7.75 6.60 -5.91
N PHE A 165 7.37 6.06 -4.73
CA PHE A 165 7.90 6.59 -3.47
C PHE A 165 9.37 6.24 -3.23
N THR A 166 9.90 5.18 -3.83
CA THR A 166 11.34 4.85 -3.68
C THR A 166 12.25 5.71 -4.56
N ARG A 167 11.71 6.34 -5.60
CA ARG A 167 12.47 7.17 -6.55
C ARG A 167 12.23 8.67 -6.40
N THR A 168 11.31 9.06 -5.54
CA THR A 168 10.89 10.45 -5.37
C THR A 168 10.82 10.77 -3.90
N ASN A 169 10.78 12.06 -3.56
CA ASN A 169 10.75 12.47 -2.16
C ASN A 169 9.30 12.41 -1.64
N THR A 170 8.67 11.23 -1.62
CA THR A 170 7.32 11.03 -1.08
C THR A 170 7.24 9.67 -0.40
N ASP A 171 6.14 9.37 0.28
CA ASP A 171 5.88 8.07 0.89
C ASP A 171 4.50 7.55 0.51
N LEU A 172 4.18 6.31 0.89
CA LEU A 172 2.90 5.70 0.54
C LEU A 172 1.69 6.50 1.08
N ARG A 173 1.83 7.15 2.25
CA ARG A 173 0.76 7.96 2.85
C ARG A 173 0.52 9.21 2.00
N GLY A 174 1.58 9.93 1.66
CA GLY A 174 1.54 11.11 0.79
C GLY A 174 0.99 10.77 -0.59
N LEU A 175 1.39 9.63 -1.18
CA LEU A 175 0.81 9.14 -2.43
C LEU A 175 -0.69 8.86 -2.29
N GLY A 176 -1.11 8.18 -1.22
CA GLY A 176 -2.53 7.92 -0.94
C GLY A 176 -3.33 9.21 -0.81
N GLU A 177 -2.79 10.22 -0.11
CA GLU A 177 -3.41 11.54 0.03
C GLU A 177 -3.53 12.27 -1.31
N THR A 178 -2.49 12.23 -2.16
CA THR A 178 -2.56 12.82 -3.51
C THR A 178 -3.60 12.10 -4.37
N MET A 179 -3.55 10.77 -4.42
CA MET A 179 -4.45 9.95 -5.23
C MET A 179 -5.91 10.07 -4.80
N LYS A 180 -6.18 10.31 -3.51
CA LYS A 180 -7.54 10.60 -3.02
C LYS A 180 -8.21 11.77 -3.78
N TYR A 181 -7.45 12.79 -4.16
CA TYR A 181 -7.98 13.94 -4.89
C TYR A 181 -7.82 13.80 -6.41
N THR A 182 -6.70 13.26 -6.89
CA THR A 182 -6.38 13.20 -8.31
C THR A 182 -6.85 11.92 -9.00
N GLY A 183 -6.82 10.77 -8.32
CA GLY A 183 -7.13 9.46 -8.91
C GLY A 183 -8.48 9.42 -9.64
N PRO A 184 -9.60 9.83 -9.02
CA PRO A 184 -10.91 9.81 -9.67
C PRO A 184 -10.98 10.66 -10.95
N VAL A 185 -10.40 11.87 -10.94
CA VAL A 185 -10.41 12.74 -12.12
C VAL A 185 -9.47 12.19 -13.19
N ALA A 186 -8.28 11.71 -12.83
CA ALA A 186 -7.32 11.15 -13.77
C ALA A 186 -7.90 9.93 -14.50
N ALA A 187 -8.49 8.98 -13.75
CA ALA A 187 -9.15 7.82 -14.33
C ALA A 187 -10.33 8.22 -15.25
N SER A 188 -11.13 9.23 -14.88
CA SER A 188 -12.23 9.72 -15.73
C SER A 188 -11.76 10.35 -17.04
N LEU A 189 -10.52 10.86 -17.06
CA LEU A 189 -9.87 11.46 -18.23
C LEU A 189 -9.04 10.44 -19.02
N GLY A 190 -9.07 9.15 -18.64
CA GLY A 190 -8.34 8.08 -19.34
C GLY A 190 -6.86 7.98 -18.98
N LEU A 191 -6.38 8.72 -17.98
CA LEU A 191 -5.02 8.56 -17.48
C LEU A 191 -4.86 7.24 -16.75
N SER A 192 -3.76 6.55 -17.03
CA SER A 192 -3.37 5.34 -16.30
C SER A 192 -2.89 5.65 -14.89
N LEU A 193 -2.84 4.60 -14.07
CA LEU A 193 -2.24 4.64 -12.74
C LEU A 193 -0.78 5.11 -12.81
N GLU A 194 -0.01 4.60 -13.76
CA GLU A 194 1.41 4.92 -13.92
C GLU A 194 1.63 6.38 -14.29
N GLN A 195 0.84 6.91 -15.23
CA GLN A 195 0.92 8.33 -15.60
C GLN A 195 0.59 9.23 -14.40
N THR A 196 -0.46 8.89 -13.66
CA THR A 196 -0.88 9.66 -12.48
C THR A 196 0.14 9.57 -11.35
N ALA A 197 0.72 8.38 -11.13
CA ALA A 197 1.76 8.15 -10.13
C ALA A 197 3.08 8.85 -10.52
N ALA A 198 3.44 8.87 -11.81
CA ALA A 198 4.60 9.60 -12.31
C ALA A 198 4.45 11.10 -12.08
N MET A 199 3.31 11.70 -12.46
CA MET A 199 3.03 13.12 -12.18
C MET A 199 3.11 13.42 -10.68
N THR A 200 2.50 12.56 -9.85
CA THR A 200 2.54 12.69 -8.39
C THR A 200 3.98 12.62 -7.86
N GLY A 201 4.77 11.67 -8.33
CA GLY A 201 6.16 11.51 -7.94
C GLY A 201 7.03 12.71 -8.33
N LEU A 202 6.86 13.24 -9.55
CA LEU A 202 7.56 14.44 -10.01
C LEU A 202 7.27 15.64 -9.11
N LEU A 203 6.01 15.87 -8.76
CA LEU A 203 5.62 16.91 -7.80
C LEU A 203 6.23 16.66 -6.42
N GLY A 204 6.22 15.40 -5.95
CA GLY A 204 6.80 15.02 -4.68
C GLY A 204 8.30 15.35 -4.57
N SER A 205 9.05 15.08 -5.64
CA SER A 205 10.47 15.46 -5.77
C SER A 205 10.71 16.96 -5.65
N MET A 206 9.72 17.79 -6.01
CA MET A 206 9.78 19.25 -5.88
C MET A 206 9.21 19.77 -4.55
N GLY A 207 8.80 18.87 -3.65
CA GLY A 207 8.24 19.24 -2.35
C GLY A 207 6.74 19.46 -2.33
N ILE A 208 6.05 19.32 -3.46
CA ILE A 208 4.59 19.42 -3.55
C ILE A 208 4.00 18.02 -3.35
N ARG A 209 3.36 17.76 -2.22
CA ARG A 209 2.99 16.39 -1.78
C ARG A 209 1.60 16.35 -1.17
N GLY A 210 1.09 15.13 -0.95
CA GLY A 210 -0.14 14.88 -0.21
C GLY A 210 -1.34 15.61 -0.82
N SER A 211 -2.11 16.28 0.02
CA SER A 211 -3.30 17.03 -0.39
C SER A 211 -3.02 18.17 -1.37
N ASP A 212 -1.85 18.82 -1.26
CA ASP A 212 -1.50 19.98 -2.09
C ASP A 212 -1.26 19.54 -3.53
N ALA A 213 -0.45 18.50 -3.72
CA ALA A 213 -0.27 17.86 -5.02
C ALA A 213 -1.60 17.34 -5.57
N GLY A 214 -2.42 16.71 -4.71
CA GLY A 214 -3.71 16.15 -5.09
C GLY A 214 -4.67 17.18 -5.64
N THR A 215 -4.78 18.31 -4.95
CA THR A 215 -5.64 19.43 -5.31
C THR A 215 -5.13 20.15 -6.55
N ALA A 216 -3.82 20.39 -6.63
CA ALA A 216 -3.21 21.06 -7.77
C ALA A 216 -3.33 20.25 -9.06
N LEU A 217 -3.06 18.94 -9.02
CA LEU A 217 -3.26 18.04 -10.15
C LEU A 217 -4.73 17.98 -10.57
N ARG A 218 -5.66 17.85 -9.60
CA ARG A 218 -7.10 17.85 -9.89
C ARG A 218 -7.54 19.14 -10.59
N SER A 219 -7.09 20.30 -10.10
CA SER A 219 -7.38 21.61 -10.70
C SER A 219 -6.80 21.71 -12.11
N SER A 220 -5.54 21.31 -12.28
CA SER A 220 -4.84 21.36 -13.57
C SER A 220 -5.54 20.49 -14.61
N LEU A 221 -5.81 19.22 -14.28
CA LEU A 221 -6.53 18.28 -15.13
C LEU A 221 -7.91 18.80 -15.52
N SER A 222 -8.69 19.26 -14.54
CA SER A 222 -10.04 19.76 -14.79
C SER A 222 -10.05 21.00 -15.68
N ARG A 223 -9.06 21.90 -15.56
CA ARG A 223 -8.98 23.14 -16.35
C ARG A 223 -8.33 22.94 -17.71
N LEU A 224 -7.53 21.89 -17.90
CA LEU A 224 -7.08 21.50 -19.23
C LEU A 224 -8.25 20.97 -20.06
N VAL A 225 -9.15 20.21 -19.45
CA VAL A 225 -10.30 19.62 -20.16
C VAL A 225 -11.50 20.55 -20.22
N ASN A 226 -11.74 21.39 -19.22
CA ASN A 226 -12.79 22.41 -19.26
C ASN A 226 -12.21 23.79 -18.95
N PRO A 227 -11.50 24.41 -19.91
CA PRO A 227 -10.76 25.63 -19.67
C PRO A 227 -11.69 26.83 -19.44
N PRO A 228 -11.55 27.57 -18.33
CA PRO A 228 -12.18 28.88 -18.20
C PRO A 228 -11.66 29.84 -19.28
N LYS A 229 -12.35 30.98 -19.49
CA LYS A 229 -12.01 31.95 -20.56
C LYS A 229 -10.53 32.33 -20.61
N ALA A 230 -9.89 32.54 -19.45
CA ALA A 230 -8.47 32.85 -19.37
C ALA A 230 -7.59 31.68 -19.84
N ALA A 231 -7.84 30.47 -19.32
CA ALA A 231 -7.14 29.25 -19.74
C ALA A 231 -7.29 29.00 -21.24
N ALA A 232 -8.50 29.12 -21.79
CA ALA A 232 -8.76 28.89 -23.21
C ALA A 232 -8.01 29.90 -24.08
N LYS A 233 -7.93 31.17 -23.65
CA LYS A 233 -7.15 32.21 -24.34
C LYS A 233 -5.65 31.90 -24.27
N ALA A 234 -5.14 31.50 -23.11
CA ALA A 234 -3.74 31.14 -22.93
C ALA A 234 -3.35 29.93 -23.80
N LEU A 235 -4.11 28.84 -23.76
CA LEU A 235 -3.90 27.65 -24.60
C LEU A 235 -3.92 28.00 -26.09
N LYS A 236 -4.89 28.80 -26.54
CA LYS A 236 -4.96 29.27 -27.93
C LYS A 236 -3.76 30.13 -28.33
N GLN A 237 -3.26 30.99 -27.43
CA GLN A 237 -2.07 31.82 -27.70
C GLN A 237 -0.79 30.99 -27.77
N LEU A 238 -0.72 29.91 -26.98
CA LEU A 238 0.38 28.94 -27.02
C LEU A 238 0.26 27.97 -28.21
N GLY A 239 -0.93 27.86 -28.82
CA GLY A 239 -1.19 26.92 -29.91
C GLY A 239 -1.31 25.47 -29.44
N VAL A 240 -1.73 25.26 -28.19
CA VAL A 240 -1.86 23.94 -27.58
C VAL A 240 -3.34 23.54 -27.53
N GLU A 241 -3.66 22.39 -28.09
CA GLU A 241 -4.98 21.78 -27.99
C GLU A 241 -4.95 20.68 -26.93
N THR A 242 -5.91 20.67 -26.01
CA THR A 242 -5.96 19.69 -24.91
C THR A 242 -6.95 18.55 -25.17
N GLN A 243 -7.79 18.71 -26.19
CA GLN A 243 -8.82 17.73 -26.57
C GLN A 243 -8.64 17.29 -28.02
N ASP A 244 -9.03 16.07 -28.32
CA ASP A 244 -9.14 15.56 -29.68
C ASP A 244 -10.43 16.04 -30.37
N ALA A 245 -10.63 15.67 -31.64
CA ALA A 245 -11.82 16.03 -32.41
C ALA A 245 -13.14 15.46 -31.84
N TYR A 246 -13.07 14.49 -30.93
CA TYR A 246 -14.21 13.84 -30.29
C TYR A 246 -14.46 14.39 -28.87
N GLY A 247 -13.64 15.33 -28.39
CA GLY A 247 -13.75 15.92 -27.06
C GLY A 247 -13.08 15.11 -25.95
N ASN A 248 -12.31 14.06 -26.29
CA ASN A 248 -11.51 13.34 -25.31
C ASN A 248 -10.24 14.12 -24.99
N MET A 249 -9.71 13.95 -23.79
CA MET A 249 -8.40 14.48 -23.45
C MET A 249 -7.33 13.84 -24.36
N ARG A 250 -6.47 14.67 -24.96
CA ARG A 250 -5.28 14.19 -25.69
C ARG A 250 -4.28 13.53 -24.73
N PRO A 251 -3.34 12.70 -25.22
CA PRO A 251 -2.29 12.14 -24.38
C PRO A 251 -1.61 13.23 -23.55
N MET A 252 -1.51 13.01 -22.24
CA MET A 252 -1.01 14.02 -21.32
C MET A 252 0.44 14.39 -21.62
N GLU A 253 1.23 13.42 -22.05
CA GLU A 253 2.62 13.58 -22.46
C GLU A 253 2.75 14.59 -23.60
N ASP A 254 1.88 14.48 -24.61
CA ASP A 254 1.85 15.40 -25.75
C ASP A 254 1.47 16.81 -25.29
N ILE A 255 0.44 16.94 -24.44
CA ILE A 255 0.01 18.23 -23.90
C ILE A 255 1.14 18.90 -23.11
N LEU A 256 1.79 18.16 -22.22
CA LEU A 256 2.91 18.68 -21.41
C LEU A 256 4.10 19.09 -22.31
N TYR A 257 4.45 18.27 -23.30
CA TYR A 257 5.53 18.55 -24.24
C TYR A 257 5.23 19.77 -25.13
N GLU A 258 4.00 19.91 -25.62
CA GLU A 258 3.58 21.07 -26.43
C GLU A 258 3.59 22.35 -25.59
N LEU A 259 3.11 22.31 -24.35
CA LEU A 259 3.22 23.43 -23.41
C LEU A 259 4.68 23.80 -23.14
N TYR A 260 5.57 22.81 -23.00
CA TYR A 260 7.00 23.04 -22.83
C TYR A 260 7.55 23.80 -24.05
N GLN A 261 7.39 23.27 -25.25
CA GLN A 261 7.92 23.91 -26.46
C GLN A 261 7.34 25.30 -26.70
N ALA A 262 6.03 25.47 -26.51
CA ALA A 262 5.35 26.75 -26.73
C ALA A 262 5.81 27.82 -25.74
N THR A 263 6.11 27.44 -24.49
CA THR A 263 6.47 28.38 -23.43
C THR A 263 7.96 28.74 -23.40
N ARG A 264 8.85 27.94 -24.01
CA ARG A 264 10.32 28.17 -23.99
C ARG A 264 10.79 29.52 -24.51
N LYS A 265 10.08 30.09 -25.50
CA LYS A 265 10.41 31.39 -26.10
C LYS A 265 10.02 32.58 -25.22
N TYR A 266 9.25 32.36 -24.15
CA TYR A 266 8.77 33.41 -23.26
C TYR A 266 9.66 33.55 -22.02
N GLY A 267 9.78 34.78 -21.52
CA GLY A 267 10.44 35.05 -20.24
C GLY A 267 9.62 34.58 -19.04
N ASN A 268 10.25 34.51 -17.87
CA ASN A 268 9.69 33.90 -16.65
C ASN A 268 8.32 34.50 -16.25
N ALA A 269 8.16 35.83 -16.30
CA ALA A 269 6.90 36.48 -15.94
C ALA A 269 5.74 36.07 -16.87
N ALA A 270 6.00 35.93 -18.17
CA ALA A 270 5.01 35.50 -19.13
C ALA A 270 4.66 34.01 -18.95
N LYS A 271 5.64 33.15 -18.67
CA LYS A 271 5.40 31.74 -18.34
C LYS A 271 4.47 31.61 -17.13
N VAL A 272 4.78 32.30 -16.04
CA VAL A 272 3.93 32.32 -14.83
C VAL A 272 2.51 32.77 -15.18
N SER A 273 2.35 33.85 -15.97
CA SER A 273 1.02 34.29 -16.41
C SER A 273 0.26 33.21 -17.16
N PHE A 274 0.89 32.53 -18.12
CA PHE A 274 0.24 31.46 -18.87
C PHE A 274 -0.19 30.29 -17.98
N PHE A 275 0.71 29.80 -17.11
CA PHE A 275 0.37 28.69 -16.22
C PHE A 275 -0.68 29.07 -15.17
N SER A 276 -0.66 30.31 -14.68
CA SER A 276 -1.70 30.84 -13.77
C SER A 276 -3.06 30.92 -14.44
N ASP A 277 -3.12 31.30 -15.72
CA ASP A 277 -4.36 31.29 -16.49
C ASP A 277 -4.85 29.86 -16.74
N ILE A 278 -3.95 28.93 -17.08
CA ILE A 278 -4.28 27.53 -17.41
C ILE A 278 -4.71 26.76 -16.15
N ALA A 279 -3.84 26.65 -15.15
CA ALA A 279 -4.04 25.78 -13.99
C ALA A 279 -4.73 26.50 -12.80
N GLY A 280 -4.66 27.83 -12.76
CA GLY A 280 -5.13 28.65 -11.65
C GLY A 280 -4.03 29.05 -10.67
N GLN A 281 -4.34 30.03 -9.82
CA GLN A 281 -3.37 30.64 -8.88
C GLN A 281 -2.79 29.64 -7.87
N GLU A 282 -3.56 28.62 -7.48
CA GLU A 282 -3.11 27.63 -6.50
C GLU A 282 -2.37 26.44 -7.14
N ALA A 283 -2.58 26.19 -8.44
CA ALA A 283 -2.08 24.99 -9.11
C ALA A 283 -1.00 25.26 -10.17
N TYR A 284 -0.77 26.52 -10.56
CA TYR A 284 0.14 26.85 -11.66
C TYR A 284 1.56 26.35 -11.43
N VAL A 285 2.05 26.42 -10.19
CA VAL A 285 3.39 25.94 -9.84
C VAL A 285 3.48 24.45 -10.17
N SER A 286 2.48 23.65 -9.79
CA SER A 286 2.48 22.21 -10.07
C SER A 286 2.44 21.90 -11.57
N LEU A 287 1.57 22.57 -12.34
CA LEU A 287 1.52 22.33 -13.78
C LEU A 287 2.80 22.78 -14.48
N MET A 288 3.32 23.96 -14.13
CA MET A 288 4.56 24.49 -14.68
C MET A 288 5.73 23.54 -14.38
N SER A 289 5.82 23.05 -13.14
CA SER A 289 6.79 22.06 -12.69
C SER A 289 6.75 20.77 -13.49
N LEU A 290 5.56 20.25 -13.82
CA LEU A 290 5.42 19.06 -14.65
C LEU A 290 5.87 19.32 -16.08
N VAL A 291 5.52 20.48 -16.65
CA VAL A 291 5.91 20.88 -18.00
C VAL A 291 7.41 21.07 -18.12
N GLU A 292 8.09 21.55 -17.08
CA GLU A 292 9.55 21.68 -17.07
C GLU A 292 10.30 20.33 -17.04
N GLN A 293 9.60 19.23 -16.71
CA GLN A 293 10.12 17.87 -16.67
C GLN A 293 9.67 17.01 -17.87
N ALA A 294 8.97 17.60 -18.84
CA ALA A 294 8.38 16.92 -19.99
C ALA A 294 9.37 16.64 -21.13
#